data_AF-A0A1E7GNU4-F1
#
_entry.id   AF-A0A1E7GNU4-F1
#
_cell.length_a   1.000
_cell.length_b   1.000
_cell.length_c   1.000
_cell.angle_alpha   90.00
_cell.angle_beta   90.00
_cell.angle_gamma   90.00
#
_symmetry.space_group_name_H-M   'P 1'
#
loop_
_entity.id
_entity.type
_entity.pdbx_description
1 polymer ?
#
loop_
_entity_poly.entity_id
_entity_poly.type
_entity_poly.pdbx_seq_one_letter_code
_entity_poly.pdbx_strand_id
1 'polypeptide(L)'
;MNWTTPADLRDQVQKLWDRGLLLSALAGGEAIFPRRLTLKGPGSRELSECFVDVRNWIAQLAGAAGPYRIAWRSVNHRVLGANQIPAEIWIDSLEDALGLLGKRRAAEKFAALVALTRERQPELIPWLTKRPLRSLELADDWSRLLDIVAWLRNHARPGIYLRQIDLPGVHSKFIEGLRGVLGELFDLVLQPQAIDATTTGVAGFCRRYGFQDKPLRVRFRILDSKHALLPTNTDQDITVTQETFAQLNLPVAKVFITENEVNFLAFPPVVDGLVIFGAGYGFQNLSAVHWLQDVAIHYWGDIDTHGFAILNQLRGTFPQARSLLMDWQTLLVHRTLWGIDSHPETRDLQRLSPAETRVYNKLRQNHWGDRTRLEQEKIGFDCLVEVLEKLSRGDLEQA
;
A
#
# COMPACT_ATOMS: atom_id res chain seq x y z
N MET A 1 -19.21 36.97 23.26
CA MET A 1 -20.49 36.88 22.52
C MET A 1 -20.32 35.84 21.42
N ASN A 2 -21.36 35.05 21.13
CA ASN A 2 -21.30 33.93 20.17
C ASN A 2 -22.10 34.23 18.88
N TRP A 3 -21.89 35.43 18.33
CA TRP A 3 -22.57 35.88 17.10
C TRP A 3 -21.68 35.62 15.89
N THR A 4 -22.30 35.26 14.77
CA THR A 4 -21.61 34.95 13.53
C THR A 4 -20.90 36.18 12.98
N THR A 5 -19.61 36.06 12.73
CA THR A 5 -18.77 37.08 12.11
C THR A 5 -18.59 36.82 10.60
N PRO A 6 -18.07 37.77 9.82
CA PRO A 6 -17.67 37.51 8.43
C PRO A 6 -16.66 36.35 8.29
N ALA A 7 -15.77 36.15 9.27
CA ALA A 7 -14.85 35.03 9.30
C ALA A 7 -15.60 33.69 9.42
N ASP A 8 -16.61 33.60 10.28
CA ASP A 8 -17.44 32.39 10.42
C ASP A 8 -18.22 32.07 9.13
N LEU A 9 -18.64 33.08 8.37
CA LEU A 9 -19.28 32.88 7.06
C LEU A 9 -18.27 32.37 6.02
N ARG A 10 -17.07 32.95 5.99
CA ARG A 10 -15.97 32.47 5.15
C ARG A 10 -15.63 31.02 5.50
N ASP A 11 -15.56 30.65 6.77
CA ASP A 11 -15.27 29.27 7.22
C ASP A 11 -16.37 28.28 6.80
N GLN A 12 -17.64 28.69 6.82
CA GLN A 12 -18.73 27.87 6.29
C GLN A 12 -18.57 27.58 4.80
N VAL A 13 -18.15 28.58 4.00
CA VAL A 13 -17.89 28.42 2.57
C VAL A 13 -16.59 27.64 2.32
N GLN A 14 -15.57 27.83 3.16
CA GLN A 14 -14.30 27.08 3.11
C GLN A 14 -14.55 25.59 3.29
N LYS A 15 -15.45 25.19 4.21
CA LYS A 15 -15.87 23.77 4.35
C LYS A 15 -16.51 23.20 3.09
N LEU A 16 -17.17 24.02 2.25
CA LEU A 16 -17.70 23.55 0.96
C LEU A 16 -16.57 23.32 -0.04
N TRP A 17 -15.55 24.19 -0.04
CA TRP A 17 -14.33 24.00 -0.84
C TRP A 17 -13.56 22.75 -0.41
N ASP A 18 -13.33 22.56 0.89
CA ASP A 18 -12.55 21.44 1.43
C ASP A 18 -13.23 20.08 1.20
N ARG A 19 -14.56 20.07 1.08
CA ARG A 19 -15.34 18.91 0.65
C ARG A 19 -15.35 18.71 -0.87
N GLY A 20 -14.75 19.62 -1.63
CA GLY A 20 -14.71 19.61 -3.09
C GLY A 20 -15.98 20.10 -3.78
N LEU A 21 -17.05 20.42 -3.05
CA LEU A 21 -18.38 20.67 -3.61
C LEU A 21 -18.38 21.83 -4.61
N LEU A 22 -17.68 22.92 -4.30
CA LEU A 22 -17.60 24.09 -5.19
C LEU A 22 -16.96 23.75 -6.54
N LEU A 23 -15.95 22.89 -6.55
CA LEU A 23 -15.30 22.45 -7.78
C LEU A 23 -16.12 21.37 -8.50
N SER A 24 -16.73 20.42 -7.77
CA SER A 24 -17.60 19.39 -8.36
C SER A 24 -18.71 20.00 -9.22
N ALA A 25 -19.28 21.14 -8.83
CA ALA A 25 -20.28 21.86 -9.61
C ALA A 25 -19.79 22.24 -11.03
N LEU A 26 -18.49 22.54 -11.20
CA LEU A 26 -17.90 22.86 -12.51
C LEU A 26 -17.78 21.63 -13.43
N ALA A 27 -17.71 20.43 -12.85
CA ALA A 27 -17.64 19.15 -13.56
C ALA A 27 -19.02 18.52 -13.83
N GLY A 28 -20.12 19.21 -13.50
CA GLY A 28 -21.49 18.69 -13.65
C GLY A 28 -22.04 18.01 -12.40
N GLY A 29 -21.46 18.28 -11.23
CA GLY A 29 -22.06 17.94 -9.94
C GLY A 29 -23.31 18.76 -9.63
N GLU A 30 -23.95 18.44 -8.50
CA GLU A 30 -25.18 19.12 -8.06
C GLU A 30 -25.00 20.64 -7.91
N ALA A 31 -26.03 21.41 -8.29
CA ALA A 31 -26.05 22.85 -8.09
C ALA A 31 -26.20 23.18 -6.60
N ILE A 32 -25.24 23.92 -6.04
CA ILE A 32 -25.16 24.20 -4.59
C ILE A 32 -25.77 25.57 -4.24
N PHE A 33 -25.97 26.44 -5.23
CA PHE A 33 -26.42 27.82 -5.06
C PHE A 33 -27.80 28.05 -5.69
N PRO A 34 -28.62 28.97 -5.13
CA PRO A 34 -28.33 29.83 -3.97
C PRO A 34 -28.29 29.05 -2.65
N ARG A 35 -27.36 29.43 -1.76
CA ARG A 35 -27.12 28.71 -0.48
C ARG A 35 -27.26 29.63 0.72
N ARG A 36 -28.14 29.27 1.64
CA ARG A 36 -28.24 29.93 2.95
C ARG A 36 -27.11 29.49 3.87
N LEU A 37 -26.46 30.47 4.50
CA LEU A 37 -25.46 30.26 5.55
C LEU A 37 -26.10 30.35 6.94
N THR A 38 -25.50 29.67 7.91
CA THR A 38 -25.89 29.76 9.31
C THR A 38 -25.53 31.14 9.86
N LEU A 39 -26.52 31.86 10.38
CA LEU A 39 -26.38 33.15 11.03
C LEU A 39 -26.87 33.04 12.47
N LYS A 40 -25.96 33.15 13.44
CA LYS A 40 -26.27 33.34 14.86
C LYS A 40 -26.20 34.84 15.16
N GLY A 41 -27.35 35.43 15.46
CA GLY A 41 -27.46 36.83 15.82
C GLY A 41 -27.81 37.03 17.30
N PRO A 42 -27.88 38.29 17.76
CA PRO A 42 -28.29 38.64 19.12
C PRO A 42 -29.72 38.20 19.43
N GLY A 43 -29.92 37.70 20.64
CA GLY A 43 -31.25 37.45 21.21
C GLY A 43 -31.95 38.74 21.66
N SER A 44 -33.26 38.67 21.97
CA SER A 44 -34.07 39.85 22.33
C SER A 44 -33.51 40.65 23.51
N ARG A 45 -32.86 40.00 24.48
CA ARG A 45 -32.23 40.64 25.64
C ARG A 45 -30.88 41.31 25.30
N GLU A 46 -30.09 40.68 24.45
CA GLU A 46 -28.81 41.25 24.02
C GLU A 46 -29.01 42.46 23.10
N LEU A 47 -30.12 42.50 22.34
CA LEU A 47 -30.52 43.65 21.53
C LEU A 47 -30.75 44.92 22.37
N SER A 48 -31.13 44.79 23.64
CA SER A 48 -31.34 45.93 24.54
C SER A 48 -30.14 46.23 25.43
N GLU A 49 -29.47 45.20 25.95
CA GLU A 49 -28.38 45.33 26.92
C GLU A 49 -27.01 45.62 26.27
N CYS A 50 -26.78 45.21 25.02
CA CYS A 50 -25.49 45.29 24.32
C CYS A 50 -25.57 46.07 22.99
N PHE A 51 -26.26 47.22 22.97
CA PHE A 51 -26.59 47.95 21.74
C PHE A 51 -25.39 48.32 20.85
N VAL A 52 -24.29 48.79 21.45
CA VAL A 52 -23.08 49.19 20.70
C VAL A 52 -22.47 47.98 19.99
N ASP A 53 -22.39 46.84 20.68
CA ASP A 53 -21.86 45.60 20.11
C ASP A 53 -22.73 45.06 18.99
N VAL A 54 -24.07 45.14 19.13
CA VAL A 54 -25.02 44.77 18.07
C VAL A 54 -24.81 45.64 16.84
N ARG A 55 -24.68 46.96 16.99
CA ARG A 55 -24.45 47.88 15.87
C ARG A 55 -23.11 47.61 15.18
N ASN A 56 -22.05 47.35 15.96
CA ASN A 56 -20.74 47.00 15.43
C ASN A 56 -20.78 45.67 14.67
N TRP A 57 -21.50 44.67 15.19
CA TRP A 57 -21.71 43.39 14.53
C TRP A 57 -22.45 43.54 13.19
N ILE A 58 -23.54 44.34 13.14
CA ILE A 58 -24.25 44.64 11.89
C ILE A 58 -23.32 45.34 10.90
N ALA A 59 -22.56 46.34 11.35
CA ALA A 59 -21.63 47.07 10.50
C ALA A 59 -20.51 46.16 9.94
N GLN A 60 -20.00 45.22 10.73
CA GLN A 60 -19.03 44.22 10.26
C GLN A 60 -19.62 43.32 9.17
N LEU A 61 -20.85 42.83 9.36
CA LEU A 61 -21.52 41.99 8.37
C LEU A 61 -21.87 42.76 7.09
N ALA A 62 -22.37 43.99 7.20
CA ALA A 62 -22.70 44.83 6.05
C ALA A 62 -21.46 45.31 5.31
N GLY A 63 -20.39 45.67 6.03
CA GLY A 63 -19.13 46.14 5.45
C GLY A 63 -18.35 45.06 4.71
N ALA A 64 -18.52 43.79 5.08
CA ALA A 64 -17.96 42.64 4.36
C ALA A 64 -18.91 42.04 3.31
N ALA A 65 -20.09 42.64 3.11
CA ALA A 65 -21.04 42.21 2.09
C ALA A 65 -20.50 42.48 0.66
N GLY A 66 -21.10 41.81 -0.32
CA GLY A 66 -20.64 41.81 -1.72
C GLY A 66 -20.60 40.38 -2.24
N PRO A 67 -19.70 39.52 -1.72
CA PRO A 67 -19.71 38.08 -2.00
C PRO A 67 -20.86 37.31 -1.34
N TYR A 68 -21.71 37.99 -0.57
CA TYR A 68 -22.94 37.42 0.00
C TYR A 68 -24.01 38.51 0.14
N ARG A 69 -25.27 38.07 0.12
CA ARG A 69 -26.46 38.89 0.32
C ARG A 69 -27.00 38.72 1.72
N ILE A 70 -27.36 39.84 2.36
CA ILE A 70 -28.03 39.86 3.66
C ILE A 70 -29.53 40.08 3.43
N ALA A 71 -30.36 39.16 3.94
CA ALA A 71 -31.79 39.38 4.07
C ALA A 71 -32.06 40.03 5.43
N TRP A 72 -32.75 41.18 5.42
CA TRP A 72 -33.01 41.98 6.61
C TRP A 72 -34.41 41.71 7.17
N ARG A 73 -34.55 41.78 8.50
CA ARG A 73 -35.86 41.80 9.16
C ARG A 73 -36.03 43.02 10.04
N SER A 74 -37.24 43.57 10.08
CA SER A 74 -37.61 44.64 10.99
C SER A 74 -37.95 44.07 12.37
N VAL A 75 -37.38 44.65 13.42
CA VAL A 75 -37.70 44.36 14.82
C VAL A 75 -38.12 45.64 15.50
N ASN A 76 -39.33 45.64 16.06
CA ASN A 76 -39.85 46.74 16.86
C ASN A 76 -39.52 46.48 18.33
N HIS A 77 -38.55 47.21 18.88
CA HIS A 77 -38.14 47.09 20.27
C HIS A 77 -38.70 48.25 21.10
N ARG A 78 -39.25 47.96 22.28
CA ARG A 78 -39.96 48.92 23.15
C ARG A 78 -39.13 50.15 23.55
N VAL A 79 -37.80 50.02 23.58
CA VAL A 79 -36.85 51.08 23.97
C VAL A 79 -36.13 51.71 22.77
N LEU A 80 -35.98 50.99 21.64
CA LEU A 80 -35.12 51.39 20.52
C LEU A 80 -35.89 51.70 19.22
N GLY A 81 -37.21 51.56 19.22
CA GLY A 81 -38.03 51.75 18.02
C GLY A 81 -37.86 50.64 16.97
N ALA A 82 -38.24 50.93 15.73
CA ALA A 82 -38.11 50.01 14.59
C ALA A 82 -36.66 49.97 14.09
N ASN A 83 -36.02 48.81 14.15
CA ASN A 83 -34.64 48.60 13.67
C ASN A 83 -34.59 47.44 12.67
N GLN A 84 -33.71 47.52 11.68
CA GLN A 84 -33.43 46.39 10.80
C GLN A 84 -32.21 45.62 11.31
N ILE A 85 -32.34 44.30 11.39
CA ILE A 85 -31.24 43.40 11.75
C ILE A 85 -31.09 42.30 10.69
N PRO A 86 -29.86 41.79 10.47
CA PRO A 86 -29.61 40.64 9.62
C PRO A 86 -30.45 39.44 10.08
N ALA A 87 -31.26 38.89 9.18
CA ALA A 87 -32.09 37.71 9.42
C ALA A 87 -31.50 36.46 8.77
N GLU A 88 -30.99 36.60 7.55
CA GLU A 88 -30.41 35.51 6.78
C GLU A 88 -29.23 36.00 5.96
N ILE A 89 -28.30 35.10 5.67
CA ILE A 89 -27.19 35.35 4.77
C ILE A 89 -27.19 34.29 3.69
N TRP A 90 -27.05 34.74 2.44
CA TRP A 90 -27.12 33.91 1.25
C TRP A 90 -25.88 34.13 0.38
N ILE A 91 -25.34 33.04 -0.16
CA ILE A 91 -24.44 33.08 -1.31
C ILE A 91 -25.28 32.75 -2.54
N ASP A 92 -25.36 33.69 -3.49
CA ASP A 92 -26.27 33.54 -4.63
C ASP A 92 -25.62 32.76 -5.80
N SER A 93 -24.29 32.82 -5.94
CA SER A 93 -23.57 32.14 -7.03
C SER A 93 -22.26 31.46 -6.60
N LEU A 94 -21.75 30.57 -7.48
CA LEU A 94 -20.42 29.96 -7.32
C LEU A 94 -19.30 31.01 -7.41
N GLU A 95 -19.45 32.02 -8.26
CA GLU A 95 -18.45 33.09 -8.42
C GLU A 95 -18.30 33.90 -7.13
N ASP A 96 -19.41 34.16 -6.43
CA ASP A 96 -19.42 34.84 -5.14
C ASP A 96 -18.72 34.02 -4.06
N ALA A 97 -19.00 32.71 -3.99
CA ALA A 97 -18.30 31.81 -3.08
C ALA A 97 -16.79 31.77 -3.33
N LEU A 98 -16.37 31.66 -4.59
CA LEU A 98 -14.96 31.62 -4.97
C LEU A 98 -14.27 32.98 -4.73
N GLY A 99 -15.00 34.08 -4.95
CA GLY A 99 -14.56 35.43 -4.62
C GLY A 99 -14.34 35.59 -3.12
N LEU A 100 -15.31 35.16 -2.30
CA LEU A 100 -15.21 35.19 -0.84
C LEU A 100 -13.99 34.44 -0.32
N LEU A 101 -13.62 33.31 -0.94
CA LEU A 101 -12.46 32.50 -0.53
C LEU A 101 -11.14 32.95 -1.17
N GLY A 102 -11.16 33.73 -2.25
CA GLY A 102 -9.98 34.05 -3.06
C GLY A 102 -9.48 32.85 -3.89
N LYS A 103 -10.37 31.95 -4.30
CA LYS A 103 -10.04 30.68 -4.99
C LYS A 103 -10.36 30.66 -6.50
N ARG A 104 -10.62 31.83 -7.10
CA ARG A 104 -10.99 31.96 -8.53
C ARG A 104 -9.98 31.30 -9.48
N ARG A 105 -8.68 31.59 -9.34
CA ARG A 105 -7.63 30.98 -10.18
C ARG A 105 -7.58 29.45 -10.09
N ALA A 106 -7.80 28.90 -8.89
CA ALA A 106 -7.83 27.46 -8.69
C ALA A 106 -9.05 26.82 -9.38
N ALA A 107 -10.21 27.49 -9.32
CA ALA A 107 -11.40 27.08 -10.03
C ALA A 107 -11.26 27.20 -11.56
N GLU A 108 -10.61 28.26 -12.07
CA GLU A 108 -10.26 28.40 -13.49
C GLU A 108 -9.34 27.26 -13.96
N LYS A 109 -8.30 26.93 -13.18
CA LYS A 109 -7.42 25.79 -13.46
C LYS A 109 -8.21 24.49 -13.52
N PHE A 110 -9.11 24.25 -12.56
CA PHE A 110 -9.98 23.07 -12.57
C PHE A 110 -10.94 23.05 -13.75
N ALA A 111 -11.55 24.19 -14.11
CA ALA A 111 -12.44 24.29 -15.27
C ALA A 111 -11.69 23.94 -16.57
N ALA A 112 -10.42 24.35 -16.71
CA ALA A 112 -9.57 23.95 -17.83
C ALA A 112 -9.32 22.43 -17.85
N LEU A 113 -9.11 21.78 -16.69
CA LEU A 113 -9.02 20.31 -16.61
C LEU A 113 -10.31 19.63 -17.07
N VAL A 114 -11.46 20.15 -16.65
CA VAL A 114 -12.77 19.62 -17.05
C VAL A 114 -12.96 19.74 -18.56
N ALA A 115 -12.65 20.90 -19.14
CA ALA A 115 -12.74 21.12 -20.58
C ALA A 115 -11.83 20.15 -21.36
N LEU A 116 -10.55 20.05 -20.97
CA LEU A 116 -9.60 19.12 -21.59
C LEU A 116 -10.05 17.66 -21.46
N THR A 117 -10.65 17.29 -20.32
CA THR A 117 -11.18 15.93 -20.10
C THR A 117 -12.39 15.65 -20.99
N ARG A 118 -13.32 16.60 -21.14
CA ARG A 118 -14.49 16.43 -22.03
C ARG A 118 -14.07 16.24 -23.48
N GLU A 119 -13.02 16.94 -23.91
CA GLU A 119 -12.48 16.83 -25.25
C GLU A 119 -11.79 15.48 -25.48
N ARG A 120 -10.93 15.06 -24.54
CA ARG A 120 -10.02 13.93 -24.76
C ARG A 120 -10.54 12.58 -24.26
N GLN A 121 -11.21 12.56 -23.10
CA GLN A 121 -11.67 11.34 -22.41
C GLN A 121 -12.94 11.66 -21.56
N PRO A 122 -14.11 11.89 -22.18
CA PRO A 122 -15.32 12.34 -21.49
C PRO A 122 -15.82 11.35 -20.42
N GLU A 123 -15.48 10.06 -20.53
CA GLU A 123 -15.82 9.02 -19.55
C GLU A 123 -15.17 9.25 -18.18
N LEU A 124 -14.14 10.11 -18.08
CA LEU A 124 -13.47 10.46 -16.83
C LEU A 124 -14.12 11.61 -16.06
N ILE A 125 -15.11 12.31 -16.63
CA ILE A 125 -15.80 13.42 -15.96
C ILE A 125 -16.39 13.02 -14.59
N PRO A 126 -17.04 11.85 -14.42
CA PRO A 126 -17.49 11.39 -13.11
C PRO A 126 -16.37 11.33 -12.06
N TRP A 127 -15.13 11.03 -12.47
CA TRP A 127 -13.99 11.02 -11.56
C TRP A 127 -13.63 12.42 -11.07
N LEU A 128 -13.60 13.42 -11.97
CA LEU A 128 -13.34 14.82 -11.60
C LEU A 128 -14.44 15.35 -10.68
N THR A 129 -15.70 14.98 -10.93
CA THR A 129 -16.83 15.36 -10.07
C THR A 129 -16.70 14.74 -8.68
N LYS A 130 -16.26 13.48 -8.58
CA LYS A 130 -16.09 12.76 -7.31
C LYS A 130 -14.81 13.17 -6.55
N ARG A 131 -13.73 13.53 -7.26
CA ARG A 131 -12.41 13.85 -6.69
C ARG A 131 -11.84 15.16 -7.23
N PRO A 132 -12.54 16.29 -7.08
CA PRO A 132 -12.15 17.54 -7.72
C PRO A 132 -10.85 18.14 -7.15
N LEU A 133 -10.66 18.07 -5.82
CA LEU A 133 -9.44 18.57 -5.18
C LEU A 133 -8.21 17.74 -5.61
N ARG A 134 -8.35 16.41 -5.67
CA ARG A 134 -7.29 15.53 -6.16
C ARG A 134 -6.97 15.77 -7.63
N SER A 135 -7.98 16.04 -8.44
CA SER A 135 -7.78 16.42 -9.86
C SER A 135 -6.98 17.71 -9.97
N LEU A 136 -7.29 18.70 -9.13
CA LEU A 136 -6.60 19.98 -9.10
C LEU A 136 -5.14 19.86 -8.63
N GLU A 137 -4.84 18.97 -7.67
CA GLU A 137 -3.46 18.64 -7.28
C GLU A 137 -2.64 18.05 -8.44
N LEU A 138 -3.30 17.29 -9.32
CA LEU A 138 -2.68 16.64 -10.47
C LEU A 138 -2.74 17.48 -11.75
N ALA A 139 -3.12 18.76 -11.65
CA ALA A 139 -3.44 19.58 -12.81
C ALA A 139 -2.28 19.69 -13.81
N ASP A 140 -1.04 19.80 -13.33
CA ASP A 140 0.15 19.96 -14.18
C ASP A 140 0.56 18.64 -14.87
N ASP A 141 0.08 17.51 -14.33
CA ASP A 141 0.32 16.16 -14.83
C ASP A 141 -0.88 15.60 -15.60
N TRP A 142 -2.01 16.31 -15.63
CA TRP A 142 -3.28 15.79 -16.10
C TRP A 142 -3.26 15.36 -17.56
N SER A 143 -2.60 16.14 -18.43
CA SER A 143 -2.47 15.78 -19.84
C SER A 143 -1.76 14.42 -20.01
N ARG A 144 -0.70 14.16 -19.23
CA ARG A 144 0.04 12.90 -19.26
C ARG A 144 -0.81 11.73 -18.75
N LEU A 145 -1.66 11.95 -17.74
CA LEU A 145 -2.62 10.95 -17.28
C LEU A 145 -3.61 10.59 -18.39
N LEU A 146 -4.13 11.59 -19.10
CA LEU A 146 -5.02 11.37 -20.26
C LEU A 146 -4.30 10.63 -21.39
N ASP A 147 -3.01 10.93 -21.64
CA ASP A 147 -2.19 10.21 -22.63
C ASP A 147 -2.04 8.73 -22.27
N ILE A 148 -1.76 8.41 -21.00
CA ILE A 148 -1.64 7.03 -20.51
C ILE A 148 -2.97 6.27 -20.64
N VAL A 149 -4.08 6.91 -20.26
CA VAL A 149 -5.42 6.33 -20.39
C VAL A 149 -5.75 6.05 -21.85
N ALA A 150 -5.52 7.02 -22.74
CA ALA A 150 -5.73 6.86 -24.18
C ALA A 150 -4.87 5.72 -24.75
N TRP A 151 -3.60 5.66 -24.34
CA TRP A 151 -2.67 4.64 -24.78
C TRP A 151 -3.15 3.24 -24.37
N LEU A 152 -3.54 3.04 -23.11
CA LEU A 152 -3.98 1.74 -22.62
C LEU A 152 -5.32 1.31 -23.24
N ARG A 153 -6.23 2.27 -23.50
CA ARG A 153 -7.48 2.01 -24.22
C ARG A 153 -7.23 1.40 -25.60
N ASN A 154 -6.16 1.82 -26.28
CA ASN A 154 -5.76 1.32 -27.60
C ASN A 154 -4.89 0.05 -27.54
N HIS A 155 -4.34 -0.29 -26.37
CA HIS A 155 -3.45 -1.44 -26.17
C HIS A 155 -3.96 -2.28 -24.99
N ALA A 156 -5.17 -2.83 -25.12
CA ALA A 156 -5.77 -3.63 -24.06
C ALA A 156 -4.86 -4.82 -23.70
N ARG A 157 -4.60 -4.98 -22.40
CA ARG A 157 -3.80 -6.09 -21.84
C ARG A 157 -2.44 -6.23 -22.53
N PRO A 158 -1.58 -5.20 -22.48
CA PRO A 158 -0.44 -5.07 -23.40
C PRO A 158 0.67 -6.10 -23.20
N GLY A 159 0.75 -6.76 -22.05
CA GLY A 159 1.76 -7.78 -21.79
C GLY A 159 3.18 -7.24 -21.75
N ILE A 160 3.36 -5.96 -21.42
CA ILE A 160 4.67 -5.28 -21.31
C ILE A 160 4.89 -4.70 -19.91
N TYR A 161 6.14 -4.38 -19.58
CA TYR A 161 6.47 -3.61 -18.37
C TYR A 161 6.06 -2.15 -18.52
N LEU A 162 5.73 -1.49 -17.40
CA LEU A 162 5.37 -0.05 -17.39
C LEU A 162 6.44 0.85 -18.01
N ARG A 163 7.72 0.47 -17.94
CA ARG A 163 8.83 1.23 -18.54
C ARG A 163 8.75 1.28 -20.07
N GLN A 164 8.10 0.31 -20.68
CA GLN A 164 7.96 0.17 -22.13
C GLN A 164 6.80 1.00 -22.70
N ILE A 165 6.05 1.73 -21.85
CA ILE A 165 5.11 2.73 -22.33
C ILE A 165 5.91 3.91 -22.88
N ASP A 166 5.91 4.04 -24.20
CA ASP A 166 6.66 5.07 -24.92
C ASP A 166 5.78 6.30 -25.17
N LEU A 167 5.50 7.04 -24.09
CA LEU A 167 4.76 8.30 -24.14
C LEU A 167 5.67 9.47 -23.73
N PRO A 168 5.63 10.61 -24.46
CA PRO A 168 6.43 11.78 -24.12
C PRO A 168 6.21 12.24 -22.68
N GLY A 169 7.29 12.42 -21.93
CA GLY A 169 7.24 12.91 -20.54
C GLY A 169 6.67 11.92 -19.52
N VAL A 170 6.44 10.65 -19.90
CA VAL A 170 5.99 9.57 -19.02
C VAL A 170 7.16 8.62 -18.72
N HIS A 171 7.52 8.47 -17.46
CA HIS A 171 8.55 7.53 -17.00
C HIS A 171 7.99 6.58 -15.94
N SER A 172 8.66 5.44 -15.69
CA SER A 172 8.14 4.41 -14.77
C SER A 172 7.79 4.95 -13.38
N LYS A 173 8.65 5.81 -12.79
CA LYS A 173 8.37 6.43 -11.48
C LYS A 173 7.08 7.25 -11.44
N PHE A 174 6.69 7.85 -12.57
CA PHE A 174 5.47 8.65 -12.68
C PHE A 174 4.24 7.74 -12.61
N ILE A 175 4.24 6.68 -13.40
CA ILE A 175 3.18 5.67 -13.40
C ILE A 175 3.10 4.98 -12.04
N GLU A 176 4.24 4.59 -11.46
CA GLU A 176 4.35 3.95 -10.15
C GLU A 176 3.76 4.80 -9.02
N GLY A 177 4.08 6.11 -8.99
CA GLY A 177 3.54 7.03 -8.00
C GLY A 177 2.04 7.30 -8.15
N LEU A 178 1.46 7.06 -9.33
CA LEU A 178 0.07 7.36 -9.65
C LEU A 178 -0.79 6.11 -9.90
N ARG A 179 -0.31 4.90 -9.59
CA ARG A 179 -1.04 3.63 -9.79
C ARG A 179 -2.46 3.64 -9.20
N GLY A 180 -2.63 4.23 -8.01
CA GLY A 180 -3.95 4.34 -7.38
C GLY A 180 -4.92 5.19 -8.22
N VAL A 181 -4.46 6.34 -8.70
CA VAL A 181 -5.25 7.25 -9.54
C VAL A 181 -5.52 6.61 -10.90
N LEU A 182 -4.46 6.15 -11.58
CA LEU A 182 -4.58 5.47 -12.88
C LEU A 182 -5.51 4.27 -12.82
N GLY A 183 -5.50 3.51 -11.72
CA GLY A 183 -6.44 2.41 -11.54
C GLY A 183 -7.90 2.87 -11.57
N GLU A 184 -8.23 3.92 -10.83
CA GLU A 184 -9.59 4.47 -10.84
C GLU A 184 -9.98 5.05 -12.22
N LEU A 185 -9.03 5.65 -12.95
CA LEU A 185 -9.28 6.16 -14.31
C LEU A 185 -9.49 5.02 -15.31
N PHE A 186 -8.66 3.98 -15.24
CA PHE A 186 -8.77 2.80 -16.11
C PHE A 186 -10.07 2.05 -15.88
N ASP A 187 -10.50 1.89 -14.63
CA ASP A 187 -11.77 1.24 -14.29
C ASP A 187 -12.99 1.96 -14.90
N LEU A 188 -12.90 3.26 -15.21
CA LEU A 188 -13.96 4.03 -15.86
C LEU A 188 -13.94 3.96 -17.40
N VAL A 189 -12.76 3.75 -18.00
CA VAL A 189 -12.56 3.90 -19.46
C VAL A 189 -12.42 2.56 -20.16
N LEU A 190 -11.83 1.56 -19.50
CA LEU A 190 -11.58 0.26 -20.11
C LEU A 190 -12.85 -0.60 -20.09
N GLN A 191 -12.99 -1.43 -21.13
CA GLN A 191 -14.04 -2.43 -21.18
C GLN A 191 -13.83 -3.50 -20.09
N PRO A 192 -14.89 -4.09 -19.51
CA PRO A 192 -14.77 -5.08 -18.43
C PRO A 192 -13.83 -6.24 -18.76
N GLN A 193 -13.74 -6.67 -20.02
CA GLN A 193 -12.88 -7.78 -20.47
C GLN A 193 -11.39 -7.43 -20.45
N ALA A 194 -11.05 -6.14 -20.46
CA ALA A 194 -9.68 -5.65 -20.37
C ALA A 194 -9.19 -5.49 -18.90
N ILE A 195 -10.06 -5.77 -17.92
CA ILE A 195 -9.78 -5.63 -16.49
C ILE A 195 -9.87 -7.02 -15.82
N ASP A 196 -8.80 -7.45 -15.14
CA ASP A 196 -8.86 -8.64 -14.29
C ASP A 196 -9.54 -8.29 -12.95
N ALA A 197 -10.82 -8.65 -12.84
CA ALA A 197 -11.65 -8.39 -11.66
C ALA A 197 -11.22 -9.19 -10.41
N THR A 198 -10.41 -10.24 -10.55
CA THR A 198 -9.92 -11.06 -9.41
C THR A 198 -8.81 -10.37 -8.63
N THR A 199 -8.20 -9.34 -9.23
CA THR A 199 -7.06 -8.63 -8.67
C THR A 199 -7.46 -7.22 -8.26
N THR A 200 -7.15 -6.83 -7.02
CA THR A 200 -7.49 -5.52 -6.45
C THR A 200 -6.27 -4.84 -5.81
N GLY A 201 -6.39 -3.53 -5.58
CA GLY A 201 -5.36 -2.74 -4.92
C GLY A 201 -4.14 -2.40 -5.78
N VAL A 202 -3.24 -1.59 -5.22
CA VAL A 202 -2.05 -1.06 -5.93
C VAL A 202 -1.01 -2.15 -6.22
N ALA A 203 -0.89 -3.15 -5.34
CA ALA A 203 0.00 -4.29 -5.54
C ALA A 203 -0.40 -5.12 -6.78
N GLY A 204 -1.70 -5.21 -7.06
CA GLY A 204 -2.24 -5.93 -8.21
C GLY A 204 -2.36 -5.11 -9.49
N PHE A 205 -1.89 -3.86 -9.52
CA PHE A 205 -2.11 -2.92 -10.62
C PHE A 205 -1.67 -3.49 -11.98
N CYS A 206 -0.46 -4.05 -12.08
CA CYS A 206 0.06 -4.53 -13.36
C CYS A 206 -0.80 -5.70 -13.88
N ARG A 207 -0.99 -6.74 -13.08
CA ARG A 207 -1.87 -7.87 -13.41
C ARG A 207 -3.29 -7.44 -13.78
N ARG A 208 -3.88 -6.53 -12.99
CA ARG A 208 -5.25 -6.02 -13.21
C ARG A 208 -5.44 -5.44 -14.61
N TYR A 209 -4.47 -4.66 -15.08
CA TYR A 209 -4.52 -3.97 -16.37
C TYR A 209 -3.70 -4.65 -17.47
N GLY A 210 -3.18 -5.86 -17.20
CA GLY A 210 -2.44 -6.69 -18.16
C GLY A 210 -1.02 -6.21 -18.48
N PHE A 211 -0.39 -5.45 -17.58
CA PHE A 211 1.05 -5.20 -17.62
C PHE A 211 1.81 -6.37 -16.97
N GLN A 212 3.09 -6.49 -17.30
CA GLN A 212 4.00 -7.43 -16.64
C GLN A 212 4.47 -6.89 -15.29
N ASP A 213 4.43 -7.76 -14.28
CA ASP A 213 5.14 -7.56 -13.01
C ASP A 213 6.57 -8.08 -13.09
N LYS A 214 7.41 -7.60 -12.16
CA LYS A 214 8.76 -8.15 -12.01
C LYS A 214 8.64 -9.65 -11.74
N PRO A 215 9.34 -10.52 -12.50
CA PRO A 215 9.25 -11.95 -12.30
C PRO A 215 9.80 -12.30 -10.92
N LEU A 216 9.17 -13.28 -10.26
CA LEU A 216 9.75 -13.93 -9.09
C LEU A 216 11.08 -14.56 -9.48
N ARG A 217 12.05 -14.54 -8.57
CA ARG A 217 13.40 -15.05 -8.80
C ARG A 217 13.78 -16.05 -7.73
N VAL A 218 14.67 -16.95 -8.11
CA VAL A 218 15.28 -17.94 -7.23
C VAL A 218 16.79 -17.78 -7.35
N ARG A 219 17.44 -17.50 -6.21
CA ARG A 219 18.89 -17.46 -6.08
C ARG A 219 19.34 -18.74 -5.40
N PHE A 220 20.29 -19.45 -6.00
CA PHE A 220 20.74 -20.75 -5.54
C PHE A 220 22.22 -20.98 -5.87
N ARG A 221 22.83 -21.95 -5.18
CA ARG A 221 24.16 -22.48 -5.47
C ARG A 221 24.09 -23.99 -5.61
N ILE A 222 24.79 -24.53 -6.60
CA ILE A 222 25.04 -25.97 -6.71
C ILE A 222 26.20 -26.32 -5.77
N LEU A 223 25.97 -27.23 -4.82
CA LEU A 223 26.95 -27.61 -3.80
C LEU A 223 27.83 -28.79 -4.22
N ASP A 224 27.44 -29.54 -5.26
CA ASP A 224 28.25 -30.58 -5.87
C ASP A 224 28.75 -30.13 -7.25
N SER A 225 30.08 -29.97 -7.39
CA SER A 225 30.70 -29.55 -8.65
C SER A 225 30.42 -30.47 -9.83
N LYS A 226 30.01 -31.74 -9.60
CA LYS A 226 29.60 -32.67 -10.67
C LYS A 226 28.36 -32.19 -11.42
N HIS A 227 27.53 -31.38 -10.77
CA HIS A 227 26.24 -30.89 -11.29
C HIS A 227 26.30 -29.41 -11.67
N ALA A 228 27.51 -28.87 -11.82
CA ALA A 228 27.76 -27.49 -12.24
C ALA A 228 26.97 -27.15 -13.52
N LEU A 229 26.25 -26.03 -13.50
CA LEU A 229 25.45 -25.56 -14.64
C LEU A 229 26.30 -24.76 -15.64
N LEU A 230 27.28 -24.01 -15.14
CA LEU A 230 28.21 -23.25 -15.93
C LEU A 230 29.55 -24.01 -16.04
N PRO A 231 30.27 -23.94 -17.17
CA PRO A 231 31.53 -24.64 -17.35
C PRO A 231 32.69 -23.90 -16.66
N THR A 232 32.62 -23.76 -15.33
CA THR A 232 33.59 -23.05 -14.49
C THR A 232 33.94 -23.86 -13.24
N ASN A 233 35.20 -23.78 -12.80
CA ASN A 233 35.67 -24.44 -11.57
C ASN A 233 35.48 -23.59 -10.30
N THR A 234 34.64 -22.56 -10.39
CA THR A 234 34.30 -21.67 -9.27
C THR A 234 32.91 -22.00 -8.76
N ASP A 235 32.63 -21.53 -7.55
CA ASP A 235 31.30 -21.54 -6.98
C ASP A 235 30.28 -20.83 -7.89
N GLN A 236 29.05 -21.36 -7.94
CA GLN A 236 28.00 -20.92 -8.87
C GLN A 236 26.81 -20.33 -8.11
N ASP A 237 26.96 -19.08 -7.67
CA ASP A 237 25.85 -18.28 -7.16
C ASP A 237 25.03 -17.71 -8.33
N ILE A 238 23.88 -18.33 -8.59
CA ILE A 238 23.05 -18.07 -9.76
C ILE A 238 21.69 -17.57 -9.31
N THR A 239 21.21 -16.48 -9.92
CA THR A 239 19.81 -16.04 -9.81
C THR A 239 19.13 -16.14 -11.17
N VAL A 240 18.03 -16.90 -11.24
CA VAL A 240 17.17 -17.00 -12.43
C VAL A 240 15.72 -16.65 -12.09
N THR A 241 14.87 -16.50 -13.10
CA THR A 241 13.42 -16.38 -12.88
C THR A 241 12.87 -17.69 -12.31
N GLN A 242 11.77 -17.62 -11.57
CA GLN A 242 11.06 -18.80 -11.09
C GLN A 242 10.73 -19.77 -12.24
N GLU A 243 10.26 -19.24 -13.36
CA GLU A 243 9.92 -20.04 -14.54
C GLU A 243 11.12 -20.84 -15.06
N THR A 244 12.30 -20.21 -15.16
CA THR A 244 13.53 -20.91 -15.54
C THR A 244 13.91 -21.95 -14.49
N PHE A 245 13.89 -21.61 -13.20
CA PHE A 245 14.23 -22.55 -12.13
C PHE A 245 13.31 -23.78 -12.08
N ALA A 246 12.01 -23.58 -12.33
CA ALA A 246 11.01 -24.63 -12.39
C ALA A 246 11.23 -25.63 -13.53
N GLN A 247 11.93 -25.22 -14.59
CA GLN A 247 12.23 -26.05 -15.75
C GLN A 247 13.63 -26.67 -15.72
N LEU A 248 14.46 -26.34 -14.73
CA LEU A 248 15.77 -26.96 -14.60
C LEU A 248 15.62 -28.45 -14.27
N ASN A 249 16.34 -29.29 -15.01
CA ASN A 249 16.48 -30.70 -14.71
C ASN A 249 17.84 -30.92 -14.03
N LEU A 250 17.86 -30.85 -12.70
CA LEU A 250 19.06 -30.98 -11.90
C LEU A 250 19.11 -32.36 -11.26
N PRO A 251 20.21 -33.13 -11.41
CA PRO A 251 20.39 -34.42 -10.76
C PRO A 251 20.77 -34.25 -9.27
N VAL A 252 19.98 -33.49 -8.52
CA VAL A 252 20.18 -33.23 -7.10
C VAL A 252 19.21 -34.06 -6.27
N ALA A 253 19.69 -34.58 -5.14
CA ALA A 253 18.87 -35.35 -4.19
C ALA A 253 18.49 -34.52 -2.96
N LYS A 254 19.26 -33.48 -2.65
CA LYS A 254 19.14 -32.69 -1.41
C LYS A 254 19.09 -31.20 -1.72
N VAL A 255 18.09 -30.52 -1.19
CA VAL A 255 17.92 -29.08 -1.29
C VAL A 255 17.92 -28.47 0.10
N PHE A 256 18.84 -27.54 0.33
CA PHE A 256 18.92 -26.75 1.55
C PHE A 256 18.31 -25.37 1.29
N ILE A 257 17.57 -24.83 2.25
CA ILE A 257 16.99 -23.49 2.17
C ILE A 257 17.39 -22.72 3.42
N THR A 258 18.07 -21.59 3.25
CA THR A 258 18.53 -20.73 4.36
C THR A 258 18.15 -19.27 4.11
N GLU A 259 17.77 -18.55 5.16
CA GLU A 259 17.34 -17.15 5.06
C GLU A 259 18.46 -16.12 5.27
N ASN A 260 19.60 -16.55 5.82
CA ASN A 260 20.74 -15.67 6.06
C ASN A 260 21.68 -15.70 4.84
N GLU A 261 21.98 -14.53 4.28
CA GLU A 261 22.80 -14.43 3.06
C GLU A 261 24.23 -14.93 3.29
N VAL A 262 24.81 -14.68 4.47
CA VAL A 262 26.15 -15.15 4.80
C VAL A 262 26.18 -16.68 4.94
N ASN A 263 25.16 -17.27 5.57
CA ASN A 263 25.00 -18.73 5.61
C ASN A 263 24.85 -19.32 4.21
N PHE A 264 24.06 -18.68 3.34
CA PHE A 264 23.93 -19.08 1.95
C PHE A 264 25.29 -19.08 1.22
N LEU A 265 26.11 -18.05 1.41
CA LEU A 265 27.43 -17.91 0.77
C LEU A 265 28.47 -18.87 1.37
N ALA A 266 28.43 -19.10 2.67
CA ALA A 266 29.37 -19.96 3.39
C ALA A 266 28.96 -21.44 3.38
N PHE A 267 27.78 -21.78 2.85
CA PHE A 267 27.27 -23.15 2.87
C PHE A 267 28.27 -24.12 2.22
N PRO A 268 28.68 -25.19 2.92
CA PRO A 268 29.75 -26.05 2.46
C PRO A 268 29.30 -26.99 1.32
N PRO A 269 30.25 -27.56 0.56
CA PRO A 269 29.93 -28.54 -0.47
C PRO A 269 29.19 -29.78 0.08
N VAL A 270 28.19 -30.25 -0.66
CA VAL A 270 27.38 -31.43 -0.31
C VAL A 270 27.11 -32.22 -1.60
N VAL A 271 27.39 -33.52 -1.58
CA VAL A 271 27.14 -34.43 -2.70
C VAL A 271 25.66 -34.41 -3.08
N ASP A 272 25.38 -34.29 -4.38
CA ASP A 272 24.03 -34.15 -4.96
C ASP A 272 23.20 -33.03 -4.30
N GLY A 273 23.88 -31.99 -3.79
CA GLY A 273 23.29 -30.92 -2.98
C GLY A 273 23.10 -29.61 -3.75
N LEU A 274 22.07 -28.87 -3.37
CA LEU A 274 21.79 -27.50 -3.82
C LEU A 274 21.35 -26.66 -2.61
N VAL A 275 21.78 -25.41 -2.51
CA VAL A 275 21.27 -24.46 -1.51
C VAL A 275 20.52 -23.32 -2.18
N ILE A 276 19.35 -22.95 -1.64
CA ILE A 276 18.51 -21.85 -2.07
C ILE A 276 18.55 -20.75 -1.01
N PHE A 277 18.74 -19.52 -1.46
CA PHE A 277 18.58 -18.35 -0.59
C PHE A 277 17.09 -18.01 -0.43
N GLY A 278 16.56 -18.26 0.76
CA GLY A 278 15.21 -17.90 1.18
C GLY A 278 15.13 -16.43 1.52
N ALA A 279 14.95 -15.56 0.52
CA ALA A 279 14.92 -14.11 0.70
C ALA A 279 13.60 -13.58 1.32
N GLY A 280 13.24 -14.06 2.52
CA GLY A 280 12.13 -13.57 3.33
C GLY A 280 10.79 -14.32 3.16
N TYR A 281 9.71 -13.69 3.65
CA TYR A 281 8.39 -14.31 3.76
C TYR A 281 7.80 -14.72 2.41
N GLY A 282 7.39 -15.99 2.35
CA GLY A 282 6.54 -16.53 1.30
C GLY A 282 7.30 -17.17 0.15
N PHE A 283 7.41 -18.51 0.22
CA PHE A 283 7.93 -19.40 -0.83
C PHE A 283 7.07 -19.43 -2.11
N GLN A 284 6.38 -18.34 -2.44
CA GLN A 284 5.65 -18.16 -3.70
C GLN A 284 6.57 -18.30 -4.91
N ASN A 285 7.84 -17.90 -4.77
CA ASN A 285 8.87 -18.10 -5.80
C ASN A 285 9.23 -19.57 -6.01
N LEU A 286 8.90 -20.47 -5.07
CA LEU A 286 9.14 -21.91 -5.20
C LEU A 286 7.86 -22.70 -5.49
N SER A 287 6.66 -22.13 -5.32
CA SER A 287 5.41 -22.90 -5.42
C SER A 287 5.13 -23.53 -6.80
N ALA A 288 5.69 -22.98 -7.87
CA ALA A 288 5.58 -23.53 -9.23
C ALA A 288 6.70 -24.53 -9.59
N VAL A 289 7.64 -24.78 -8.68
CA VAL A 289 8.84 -25.59 -8.92
C VAL A 289 8.55 -27.03 -8.51
N HIS A 290 7.95 -27.79 -9.42
CA HIS A 290 7.38 -29.11 -9.10
C HIS A 290 8.45 -30.17 -8.76
N TRP A 291 9.64 -30.11 -9.37
CA TRP A 291 10.72 -31.07 -9.10
C TRP A 291 11.21 -31.04 -7.64
N LEU A 292 10.96 -29.94 -6.91
CA LEU A 292 11.26 -29.87 -5.48
C LEU A 292 10.42 -30.86 -4.65
N GLN A 293 9.30 -31.37 -5.16
CA GLN A 293 8.47 -32.36 -4.47
C GLN A 293 9.16 -33.72 -4.33
N ASP A 294 10.08 -34.03 -5.26
CA ASP A 294 10.74 -35.34 -5.36
C ASP A 294 12.13 -35.38 -4.70
N VAL A 295 12.56 -34.29 -4.05
CA VAL A 295 13.87 -34.17 -3.40
C VAL A 295 13.74 -33.94 -1.90
N ALA A 296 14.78 -34.31 -1.15
CA ALA A 296 14.85 -34.05 0.29
C ALA A 296 15.10 -32.56 0.54
N ILE A 297 14.15 -31.89 1.19
CA ILE A 297 14.26 -30.45 1.51
C ILE A 297 14.61 -30.27 2.99
N HIS A 298 15.67 -29.51 3.25
CA HIS A 298 16.13 -29.12 4.57
C HIS A 298 16.06 -27.59 4.73
N TYR A 299 15.22 -27.12 5.62
CA TYR A 299 15.04 -25.69 5.90
C TYR A 299 15.78 -25.29 7.18
N TRP A 300 16.60 -24.25 7.09
CA TRP A 300 17.35 -23.67 8.21
C TRP A 300 16.96 -22.20 8.38
N GLY A 301 16.11 -21.95 9.39
CA GLY A 301 15.73 -20.62 9.84
C GLY A 301 16.13 -20.37 11.28
N ASP A 302 15.78 -19.19 11.78
CA ASP A 302 15.96 -18.83 13.19
C ASP A 302 15.11 -19.72 14.10
N ILE A 303 15.61 -20.03 15.30
CA ILE A 303 14.81 -20.69 16.33
C ILE A 303 14.04 -19.62 17.11
N ASP A 304 12.96 -19.16 16.50
CA ASP A 304 11.98 -18.24 17.07
C ASP A 304 10.57 -18.52 16.53
N THR A 305 9.60 -17.68 16.90
CA THR A 305 8.21 -17.85 16.48
C THR A 305 8.00 -17.64 14.97
N HIS A 306 8.80 -16.78 14.34
CA HIS A 306 8.73 -16.50 12.91
C HIS A 306 9.37 -17.61 12.07
N GLY A 307 10.53 -18.12 12.45
CA GLY A 307 11.22 -19.21 11.75
C GLY A 307 10.37 -20.48 11.66
N PHE A 308 9.66 -20.82 12.73
CA PHE A 308 8.66 -21.91 12.70
C PHE A 308 7.43 -21.59 11.85
N ALA A 309 6.97 -20.33 11.84
CA ALA A 309 5.87 -19.92 10.98
C ALA A 309 6.23 -20.05 9.49
N ILE A 310 7.47 -19.72 9.13
CA ILE A 310 8.01 -19.87 7.77
C ILE A 310 8.15 -21.34 7.40
N LEU A 311 8.68 -22.19 8.28
CA LEU A 311 8.70 -23.65 8.07
C LEU A 311 7.29 -24.22 7.87
N ASN A 312 6.32 -23.79 8.68
CA ASN A 312 4.92 -24.18 8.53
C ASN A 312 4.33 -23.72 7.19
N GLN A 313 4.74 -22.57 6.67
CA GLN A 313 4.35 -22.10 5.34
C GLN A 313 5.00 -22.95 4.24
N LEU A 314 6.31 -23.23 4.34
CA LEU A 314 7.03 -24.09 3.40
C LEU A 314 6.35 -25.45 3.27
N ARG A 315 5.99 -26.08 4.39
CA ARG A 315 5.28 -27.36 4.43
C ARG A 315 3.85 -27.32 3.91
N GLY A 316 3.28 -26.13 3.73
CA GLY A 316 2.03 -25.97 2.98
C GLY A 316 2.20 -26.30 1.50
N THR A 317 3.40 -26.13 0.95
CA THR A 317 3.75 -26.42 -0.45
C THR A 317 4.57 -27.71 -0.58
N PHE A 318 5.50 -27.95 0.34
CA PHE A 318 6.40 -29.11 0.35
C PHE A 318 6.30 -29.86 1.69
N PRO A 319 5.29 -30.72 1.87
CA PRO A 319 5.06 -31.42 3.14
C PRO A 319 6.25 -32.25 3.64
N GLN A 320 7.13 -32.68 2.73
CA GLN A 320 8.33 -33.47 3.03
C GLN A 320 9.50 -32.66 3.61
N ALA A 321 9.41 -31.32 3.65
CA ALA A 321 10.48 -30.46 4.16
C ALA A 321 10.77 -30.72 5.66
N ARG A 322 12.06 -30.81 6.01
CA ARG A 322 12.54 -31.04 7.38
C ARG A 322 13.26 -29.79 7.90
N SER A 323 13.16 -29.53 9.19
CA SER A 323 13.98 -28.49 9.81
C SER A 323 15.44 -28.97 9.92
N LEU A 324 16.38 -28.04 9.79
CA LEU A 324 17.81 -28.23 9.97
C LEU A 324 18.27 -27.33 11.11
N LEU A 325 18.85 -27.91 12.17
CA LEU A 325 19.35 -27.16 13.34
C LEU A 325 18.29 -26.30 14.07
N MET A 326 17.00 -26.62 13.93
CA MET A 326 15.91 -25.90 14.63
C MET A 326 15.28 -26.73 15.76
N ASP A 327 16.03 -27.67 16.32
CA ASP A 327 15.56 -28.52 17.40
C ASP A 327 15.87 -27.93 18.79
N TRP A 328 15.25 -28.55 19.79
CA TRP A 328 15.41 -28.20 21.19
C TRP A 328 16.85 -28.21 21.69
N GLN A 329 17.63 -29.22 21.30
CA GLN A 329 19.00 -29.41 21.79
C GLN A 329 19.87 -28.28 21.24
N THR A 330 19.72 -27.96 19.96
CA THR A 330 20.40 -26.82 19.33
C THR A 330 20.08 -25.52 20.05
N LEU A 331 18.79 -25.26 20.36
CA LEU A 331 18.37 -24.07 21.10
C LEU A 331 19.05 -23.96 22.47
N LEU A 332 19.04 -25.02 23.27
CA LEU A 332 19.58 -24.99 24.64
C LEU A 332 21.10 -24.91 24.71
N VAL A 333 21.81 -25.58 23.80
CA VAL A 333 23.29 -25.52 23.75
C VAL A 333 23.77 -24.08 23.54
N HIS A 334 23.02 -23.28 22.79
CA HIS A 334 23.37 -21.89 22.45
C HIS A 334 22.68 -20.86 23.36
N ARG A 335 22.32 -21.23 24.60
CA ARG A 335 21.59 -20.36 25.53
C ARG A 335 22.23 -19.00 25.78
N THR A 336 23.56 -18.93 25.78
CA THR A 336 24.32 -17.68 25.97
C THR A 336 24.19 -16.69 24.81
N LEU A 337 23.66 -17.13 23.66
CA LEU A 337 23.56 -16.36 22.42
C LEU A 337 22.12 -15.91 22.11
N TRP A 338 21.17 -16.23 22.98
CA TRP A 338 19.77 -15.86 22.79
C TRP A 338 19.57 -14.33 22.76
N GLY A 339 18.75 -13.89 21.83
CA GLY A 339 18.21 -12.53 21.74
C GLY A 339 16.73 -12.48 22.09
N ILE A 340 16.11 -11.35 21.74
CA ILE A 340 14.70 -11.04 21.99
C ILE A 340 13.99 -10.82 20.66
N ASP A 341 12.93 -11.57 20.41
CA ASP A 341 11.99 -11.34 19.32
C ASP A 341 11.14 -10.09 19.61
N SER A 342 11.22 -9.10 18.73
CA SER A 342 10.50 -7.84 18.92
C SER A 342 8.99 -7.96 18.69
N HIS A 343 8.55 -8.88 17.82
CA HIS A 343 7.17 -8.96 17.35
C HIS A 343 6.71 -10.42 17.17
N PRO A 344 6.69 -11.23 18.24
CA PRO A 344 6.49 -12.66 18.12
C PRO A 344 5.17 -13.02 17.41
N GLU A 345 5.24 -14.05 16.58
CA GLU A 345 4.10 -14.73 16.01
C GLU A 345 3.34 -15.50 17.10
N THR A 346 2.01 -15.41 17.07
CA THR A 346 1.13 -16.02 18.08
C THR A 346 0.15 -17.04 17.52
N ARG A 347 0.07 -17.17 16.19
CA ARG A 347 -0.83 -18.11 15.51
C ARG A 347 -0.55 -19.57 15.88
N ASP A 348 -1.55 -20.42 15.75
CA ASP A 348 -1.38 -21.86 15.84
C ASP A 348 -0.83 -22.39 14.51
N LEU A 349 0.27 -23.16 14.58
CA LEU A 349 0.97 -23.72 13.43
C LEU A 349 0.65 -25.22 13.31
N GLN A 350 -0.10 -25.59 12.27
CA GLN A 350 -0.67 -26.94 12.12
C GLN A 350 0.25 -27.94 11.40
N ARG A 351 1.33 -27.48 10.75
CA ARG A 351 2.21 -28.30 9.90
C ARG A 351 3.59 -28.55 10.52
N LEU A 352 3.74 -28.27 11.82
CA LEU A 352 4.96 -28.58 12.56
C LEU A 352 4.95 -30.05 13.01
N SER A 353 6.13 -30.63 13.16
CA SER A 353 6.27 -31.94 13.79
C SER A 353 5.94 -31.84 15.28
N PRO A 354 5.67 -32.96 15.98
CA PRO A 354 5.47 -32.93 17.43
C PRO A 354 6.65 -32.35 18.19
N ALA A 355 7.89 -32.59 17.72
CA ALA A 355 9.09 -32.05 18.35
C ALA A 355 9.20 -30.54 18.18
N GLU A 356 8.99 -30.04 16.96
CA GLU A 356 9.03 -28.61 16.64
C GLU A 356 7.90 -27.85 17.34
N THR A 357 6.70 -28.44 17.40
CA THR A 357 5.54 -27.87 18.10
C THR A 357 5.82 -27.64 19.58
N ARG A 358 6.56 -28.56 20.23
CA ARG A 358 6.98 -28.40 21.62
C ARG A 358 7.93 -27.22 21.80
N VAL A 359 8.87 -27.02 20.88
CA VAL A 359 9.79 -25.87 20.91
C VAL A 359 9.00 -24.58 20.69
N TYR A 360 8.22 -24.51 19.61
CA TYR A 360 7.39 -23.36 19.24
C TYR A 360 6.46 -22.91 20.37
N ASN A 361 5.72 -23.84 20.98
CA ASN A 361 4.78 -23.50 22.06
C ASN A 361 5.50 -22.95 23.30
N LYS A 362 6.69 -23.47 23.62
CA LYS A 362 7.46 -22.98 24.76
C LYS A 362 8.11 -21.62 24.49
N LEU A 363 8.51 -21.33 23.24
CA LEU A 363 8.91 -19.99 22.82
C LEU A 363 7.73 -19.00 22.95
N ARG A 364 6.55 -19.37 22.41
CA ARG A 364 5.32 -18.55 22.49
C ARG A 364 4.88 -18.26 23.92
N GLN A 365 5.14 -19.19 24.85
CA GLN A 365 4.80 -19.08 26.26
C GLN A 365 5.90 -18.41 27.10
N ASN A 366 6.97 -17.90 26.49
CA ASN A 366 8.12 -17.29 27.17
C ASN A 366 8.74 -18.20 28.25
N HIS A 367 8.78 -19.51 28.01
CA HIS A 367 9.15 -20.50 29.04
C HIS A 367 10.59 -20.33 29.57
N TRP A 368 11.53 -19.83 28.74
CA TRP A 368 12.94 -19.64 29.13
C TRP A 368 13.39 -18.18 29.29
N GLY A 369 12.51 -17.24 28.98
CA GLY A 369 12.83 -15.81 28.93
C GLY A 369 11.81 -15.06 28.06
N ASP A 370 11.75 -13.74 28.23
CA ASP A 370 10.86 -12.89 27.44
C ASP A 370 11.24 -12.95 25.96
N ARG A 371 10.33 -13.49 25.15
CA ARG A 371 10.41 -13.53 23.68
C ARG A 371 11.75 -14.07 23.17
N THR A 372 12.15 -15.22 23.70
CA THR A 372 13.42 -15.87 23.36
C THR A 372 13.55 -16.10 21.86
N ARG A 373 14.70 -15.74 21.28
CA ARG A 373 15.05 -15.98 19.87
C ARG A 373 16.50 -16.42 19.76
N LEU A 374 16.78 -17.44 18.96
CA LEU A 374 18.15 -17.77 18.53
C LEU A 374 18.26 -17.59 17.02
N GLU A 375 19.07 -16.62 16.60
CA GLU A 375 19.35 -16.38 15.19
C GLU A 375 20.24 -17.48 14.62
N GLN A 376 19.94 -17.93 13.41
CA GLN A 376 20.67 -19.02 12.76
C GLN A 376 22.16 -18.75 12.64
N GLU A 377 22.57 -17.48 12.43
CA GLU A 377 23.98 -17.07 12.29
C GLU A 377 24.78 -17.17 13.59
N LYS A 378 24.10 -17.32 14.73
CA LYS A 378 24.73 -17.51 16.05
C LYS A 378 25.02 -18.98 16.35
N ILE A 379 24.48 -19.90 15.57
CA ILE A 379 24.80 -21.32 15.68
C ILE A 379 26.20 -21.53 15.09
N GLY A 380 27.08 -22.20 15.83
CA GLY A 380 28.46 -22.41 15.39
C GLY A 380 28.53 -23.14 14.06
N PHE A 381 29.44 -22.72 13.18
CA PHE A 381 29.58 -23.30 11.83
C PHE A 381 29.92 -24.80 11.87
N ASP A 382 30.67 -25.26 12.87
CA ASP A 382 30.97 -26.69 13.05
C ASP A 382 29.71 -27.53 13.26
N CYS A 383 28.66 -26.98 13.91
CA CYS A 383 27.39 -27.69 14.05
C CYS A 383 26.72 -27.95 12.70
N LEU A 384 26.84 -27.02 11.74
CA LEU A 384 26.36 -27.22 10.37
C LEU A 384 27.14 -28.33 9.69
N VAL A 385 28.47 -28.29 9.75
CA VAL A 385 29.35 -29.31 9.13
C VAL A 385 29.03 -30.69 9.68
N GLU A 386 28.94 -30.85 11.01
CA GLU A 386 28.62 -32.14 11.65
C GLU A 386 27.26 -32.70 11.21
N VAL A 387 26.23 -31.85 11.12
CA VAL A 387 24.89 -32.30 10.70
C VAL A 387 24.88 -32.69 9.22
N LEU A 388 25.57 -31.94 8.37
CA LEU A 388 25.70 -32.28 6.94
C LEU A 388 26.46 -33.60 6.73
N GLU A 389 27.51 -33.86 7.53
CA GLU A 389 28.20 -35.15 7.52
C GLU A 389 27.27 -36.31 7.91
N LYS A 390 26.46 -36.15 8.95
CA LYS A 390 25.46 -37.16 9.35
C LYS A 390 24.40 -37.38 8.26
N LEU A 391 23.95 -36.31 7.59
CA LEU A 391 23.03 -36.40 6.44
C LEU A 391 23.67 -37.07 5.21
N SER A 392 24.99 -37.01 5.06
CA SER A 392 25.69 -37.71 3.99
C SER A 392 25.78 -39.23 4.24
N ARG A 393 25.80 -39.65 5.51
CA ARG A 393 25.90 -41.06 5.93
C ARG A 393 24.55 -41.77 6.04
N GLY A 394 23.44 -41.03 5.99
CA GLY A 394 22.08 -41.56 6.15
C GLY A 394 21.62 -41.69 7.61
N ASP A 395 22.43 -41.21 8.57
CA ASP A 395 22.21 -41.42 10.01
C ASP A 395 21.01 -40.65 10.59
N LEU A 396 20.49 -39.65 9.85
CA LEU A 396 19.41 -38.75 10.29
C LEU A 396 18.04 -39.08 9.69
N GLU A 397 17.91 -40.11 8.84
CA GLU A 397 16.62 -40.49 8.25
C GLU A 397 15.71 -41.30 9.20
N GLN A 398 16.19 -41.66 10.39
CA GLN A 398 15.48 -42.54 11.35
C GLN A 398 15.09 -41.88 12.69
N ALA A 399 15.21 -40.56 12.86
CA ALA A 399 14.94 -39.87 14.13
C ALA A 399 13.66 -39.02 14.14
#